data_AF-A0A2T1ET58-F1
#
_entry.id   AF-A0A2T1ET58-F1
#
_cell.length_a   1.000
_cell.length_b   1.000
_cell.length_c   1.000
_cell.angle_alpha   90.00
_cell.angle_beta   90.00
_cell.angle_gamma   90.00
#
_symmetry.space_group_name_H-M   'P 1'
#
loop_
_entity.id
_entity.type
_entity.pdbx_description
1 polymer ?
#
loop_
_entity_poly.entity_id
_entity_poly.type
_entity_poly.pdbx_seq_one_letter_code
_entity_poly.pdbx_strand_id
1 'polypeptide(L)'
;MSDINLDLVENPVIKAFILEQAKFPEDFKLNICEADEMYLFSLSNVKDDRDRALVRYYAIGRRILDTVKQVVDWHFGSFENVPSFLDFACGYGRFTRFLIQEMPAERVWVSDIYANAVKFQTEYLGVNGIVSTGKPENYLIDRKFDCILANSFFSHMPERTFTSWLQNLYDLLTPDGILMFSVHDECLRAVGAEMPANGILFSANSESQSLDKEEYGTTYVTEKFVREIVDRVSGGKAFVHRIKKGICRFQDLYVVTNKLVKDFSELKFNHHPEGYIDVAAFTNKENLYLEGWAADVNLGGRVEEVQVLVNGKVVQKCEPFYDRTDVAGYFETDMALQSGWNCYLPKNTVQPQDVLTVKAINNYGWQWIVENCTVQSLVNQRQSQSLLGSTQTKLKLIETQLASARIEWELSQSKLMITQTKLEESQTNLQATQTALISAQTQLEQSQSQLVSVQTQLEKTESQLINVKQELDRSHNRVVAMESSKFWKLRSAWFLVRQSLGLAGE
;
A
#
# COMPACT_ATOMS: atom_id res chain seq x y z
N MET A 1 23.96 -14.13 -37.97
CA MET A 1 23.93 -15.49 -37.42
C MET A 1 24.26 -15.35 -35.96
N SER A 2 23.24 -15.04 -35.16
CA SER A 2 23.35 -14.89 -33.71
C SER A 2 23.49 -16.26 -33.08
N ASP A 3 24.34 -16.38 -32.06
CA ASP A 3 24.42 -17.54 -31.20
C ASP A 3 23.00 -18.00 -30.83
N ILE A 4 22.63 -19.18 -31.34
CA ILE A 4 21.41 -19.86 -30.91
C ILE A 4 21.58 -20.00 -29.39
N ASN A 5 20.61 -19.52 -28.63
CA ASN A 5 20.65 -19.47 -27.16
C ASN A 5 20.53 -20.90 -26.62
N LEU A 6 21.58 -21.71 -26.82
CA LEU A 6 21.69 -23.15 -26.51
C LEU A 6 21.32 -23.42 -25.05
N ASP A 7 21.56 -22.46 -24.17
CA ASP A 7 21.16 -22.50 -22.76
C ASP A 7 19.64 -22.66 -22.58
N LEU A 8 18.82 -22.01 -23.41
CA LEU A 8 17.35 -22.13 -23.34
C LEU A 8 16.90 -23.51 -23.83
N VAL A 9 17.58 -24.04 -24.86
CA VAL A 9 17.28 -25.37 -25.40
C VAL A 9 17.56 -26.44 -24.38
N GLU A 10 18.54 -26.28 -23.50
CA GLU A 10 18.86 -27.27 -22.46
C GLU A 10 18.23 -27.00 -21.09
N ASN A 11 17.52 -25.89 -20.92
CA ASN A 11 16.93 -25.51 -19.64
C ASN A 11 15.74 -26.44 -19.26
N PRO A 12 15.85 -27.27 -18.21
CA PRO A 12 14.83 -28.25 -17.87
C PRO A 12 13.53 -27.60 -17.37
N VAL A 13 13.61 -26.43 -16.71
CA VAL A 13 12.44 -25.68 -16.23
C VAL A 13 11.60 -25.21 -17.41
N ILE A 14 12.25 -24.70 -18.45
CA ILE A 14 11.56 -24.22 -19.66
C ILE A 14 11.04 -25.39 -20.49
N LYS A 15 11.80 -26.49 -20.63
CA LYS A 15 11.31 -27.71 -21.29
C LYS A 15 10.02 -28.21 -20.64
N ALA A 16 9.99 -28.34 -19.31
CA ALA A 16 8.80 -28.79 -18.59
C ALA A 16 7.59 -27.86 -18.84
N PHE A 17 7.80 -26.55 -18.80
CA PHE A 17 6.74 -25.58 -19.09
C PHE A 17 6.20 -25.72 -20.52
N ILE A 18 7.09 -25.81 -21.52
CA ILE A 18 6.69 -25.89 -22.93
C ILE A 18 6.01 -27.22 -23.25
N LEU A 19 6.45 -28.33 -22.67
CA LEU A 19 5.77 -29.62 -22.80
C LEU A 19 4.32 -29.56 -22.31
N GLU A 20 4.03 -28.78 -21.27
CA GLU A 20 2.68 -28.62 -20.72
C GLU A 20 1.82 -27.58 -21.46
N GLN A 21 2.41 -26.59 -22.13
CA GLN A 21 1.71 -25.38 -22.59
C GLN A 21 1.75 -25.12 -24.11
N ALA A 22 2.68 -25.74 -24.84
CA ALA A 22 2.73 -25.65 -26.30
C ALA A 22 1.97 -26.82 -26.93
N LYS A 23 1.29 -26.55 -28.05
CA LYS A 23 0.55 -27.57 -28.81
C LYS A 23 1.50 -28.57 -29.49
N PHE A 24 2.61 -28.09 -30.04
CA PHE A 24 3.70 -28.89 -30.59
C PHE A 24 5.03 -28.50 -29.92
N PRO A 25 5.33 -29.06 -28.73
CA PRO A 25 6.51 -28.67 -27.94
C PRO A 25 7.85 -28.77 -28.69
N GLU A 26 8.01 -29.79 -29.53
CA GLU A 26 9.24 -30.04 -30.29
C GLU A 26 9.53 -28.95 -31.35
N ASP A 27 8.48 -28.32 -31.88
CA ASP A 27 8.59 -27.26 -32.89
C ASP A 27 8.59 -25.86 -32.29
N PHE A 28 8.51 -25.75 -30.95
CA PHE A 28 8.34 -24.48 -30.27
C PHE A 28 9.58 -23.58 -30.41
N LYS A 29 9.33 -22.31 -30.76
CA LYS A 29 10.39 -21.31 -30.98
C LYS A 29 10.84 -20.69 -29.64
N LEU A 30 11.84 -21.33 -29.03
CA LEU A 30 12.37 -20.96 -27.73
C LEU A 30 13.16 -19.64 -27.73
N ASN A 31 13.92 -19.30 -28.77
CA ASN A 31 14.83 -18.16 -28.69
C ASN A 31 14.08 -16.84 -28.42
N ILE A 32 14.67 -16.02 -27.55
CA ILE A 32 14.22 -14.66 -27.23
C ILE A 32 15.31 -13.71 -27.69
N CYS A 33 14.94 -12.62 -28.35
CA CYS A 33 15.88 -11.57 -28.72
C CYS A 33 16.40 -10.86 -27.47
N GLU A 34 17.69 -10.54 -27.41
CA GLU A 34 18.28 -9.84 -26.25
C GLU A 34 17.66 -8.47 -25.99
N ALA A 35 17.12 -7.83 -27.04
CA ALA A 35 16.45 -6.54 -26.98
C ALA A 35 14.94 -6.65 -26.67
N ASP A 36 14.42 -7.83 -26.34
CA ASP A 36 13.00 -8.02 -26.01
C ASP A 36 12.66 -7.34 -24.67
N GLU A 37 12.09 -6.13 -24.75
CA GLU A 37 11.70 -5.34 -23.58
C GLU A 37 10.74 -6.08 -22.64
N MET A 38 9.89 -6.99 -23.15
CA MET A 38 8.95 -7.75 -22.32
C MET A 38 9.65 -8.88 -21.54
N TYR A 39 10.71 -9.47 -22.12
CA TYR A 39 11.55 -10.39 -21.39
C TYR A 39 12.43 -9.66 -20.37
N LEU A 40 13.06 -8.55 -20.77
CA LEU A 40 13.86 -7.72 -19.87
C LEU A 40 13.04 -7.19 -18.69
N PHE A 41 11.79 -6.80 -18.92
CA PHE A 41 10.86 -6.45 -17.86
C PHE A 41 10.53 -7.64 -16.94
N SER A 42 10.40 -8.85 -17.48
CA SER A 42 10.20 -10.04 -16.62
C SER A 42 11.45 -10.36 -15.80
N LEU A 43 12.64 -10.13 -16.37
CA LEU A 43 13.92 -10.32 -15.71
C LEU A 43 14.15 -9.30 -14.58
N SER A 44 13.75 -8.04 -14.76
CA SER A 44 13.89 -7.01 -13.71
C SER A 44 12.94 -7.23 -12.52
N ASN A 45 11.86 -7.98 -12.71
CA ASN A 45 10.87 -8.30 -11.67
C ASN A 45 11.23 -9.51 -10.81
N VAL A 46 12.34 -10.18 -11.09
CA VAL A 46 12.84 -11.32 -10.31
C VAL A 46 14.27 -11.06 -9.88
N LYS A 47 14.62 -11.49 -8.67
CA LYS A 47 15.99 -11.37 -8.16
C LYS A 47 16.73 -12.68 -8.39
N ASP A 48 17.76 -12.64 -9.22
CA ASP A 48 18.70 -13.76 -9.47
C ASP A 48 18.00 -15.08 -9.89
N ASP A 49 16.82 -15.00 -10.53
CA ASP A 49 16.00 -16.16 -10.92
C ASP A 49 15.56 -16.07 -12.39
N ARG A 50 16.53 -16.26 -13.29
CA ARG A 50 16.32 -16.16 -14.74
C ARG A 50 15.25 -17.13 -15.26
N ASP A 51 15.17 -18.32 -14.68
CA ASP A 51 14.21 -19.36 -15.07
C ASP A 51 12.77 -18.90 -14.83
N ARG A 52 12.50 -18.31 -13.67
CA ARG A 52 11.17 -17.78 -13.37
C ARG A 52 10.78 -16.60 -14.26
N ALA A 53 11.74 -15.73 -14.63
CA ALA A 53 11.50 -14.68 -15.63
C ALA A 53 11.12 -15.26 -17.00
N LEU A 54 11.81 -16.30 -17.44
CA LEU A 54 11.52 -17.00 -18.70
C LEU A 54 10.14 -17.67 -18.66
N VAL A 55 9.83 -18.41 -17.59
CA VAL A 55 8.51 -19.02 -17.36
C VAL A 55 7.43 -17.95 -17.41
N ARG A 56 7.60 -16.82 -16.69
CA ARG A 56 6.66 -15.70 -16.71
C ARG A 56 6.46 -15.15 -18.11
N TYR A 57 7.53 -14.96 -18.87
CA TYR A 57 7.47 -14.47 -20.25
C TYR A 57 6.62 -15.39 -21.14
N TYR A 58 6.91 -16.70 -21.17
CA TYR A 58 6.14 -17.62 -22.01
C TYR A 58 4.70 -17.81 -21.50
N ALA A 59 4.51 -17.87 -20.18
CA ALA A 59 3.19 -17.96 -19.57
C ALA A 59 2.28 -16.81 -19.99
N ILE A 60 2.77 -15.57 -19.99
CA ILE A 60 1.99 -14.44 -20.48
C ILE A 60 1.62 -14.61 -21.96
N GLY A 61 2.56 -15.06 -22.81
CA GLY A 61 2.28 -15.33 -24.22
C GLY A 61 1.17 -16.36 -24.43
N ARG A 62 1.21 -17.47 -23.69
CA ARG A 62 0.18 -18.51 -23.69
C ARG A 62 -1.19 -17.99 -23.24
N ARG A 63 -1.25 -17.19 -22.16
CA ARG A 63 -2.52 -16.60 -21.68
C ARG A 63 -3.16 -15.70 -22.72
N ILE A 64 -2.37 -14.87 -23.39
CA ILE A 64 -2.88 -14.02 -24.48
C ILE A 64 -3.45 -14.91 -25.59
N LEU A 65 -2.74 -15.98 -25.97
CA LEU A 65 -3.26 -16.90 -26.99
C LEU A 65 -4.57 -17.57 -26.57
N ASP A 66 -4.68 -18.05 -25.33
CA ASP A 66 -5.91 -18.65 -24.83
C ASP A 66 -7.10 -17.68 -24.85
N THR A 67 -6.88 -16.42 -24.49
CA THR A 67 -7.90 -15.36 -24.63
C THR A 67 -8.32 -15.20 -26.09
N VAL A 68 -7.36 -15.03 -26.99
CA VAL A 68 -7.62 -14.82 -28.43
C VAL A 68 -8.30 -16.04 -29.04
N LYS A 69 -7.88 -17.25 -28.64
CA LYS A 69 -8.44 -18.51 -29.11
C LYS A 69 -9.93 -18.60 -28.82
N GLN A 70 -10.39 -18.18 -27.65
CA GLN A 70 -11.84 -18.20 -27.34
C GLN A 70 -12.65 -17.32 -28.29
N VAL A 71 -12.12 -16.13 -28.63
CA VAL A 71 -12.79 -15.22 -29.57
C VAL A 71 -12.75 -15.76 -31.00
N VAL A 72 -11.60 -16.32 -31.42
CA VAL A 72 -11.43 -16.93 -32.74
C VAL A 72 -12.30 -18.17 -32.90
N ASP A 73 -12.35 -19.06 -31.92
CA ASP A 73 -13.20 -20.26 -31.95
C ASP A 73 -14.69 -19.87 -31.97
N TRP A 74 -15.08 -18.78 -31.30
CA TRP A 74 -16.44 -18.25 -31.38
C TRP A 74 -16.76 -17.70 -32.78
N HIS A 75 -15.91 -16.85 -33.35
CA HIS A 75 -16.19 -16.15 -34.62
C HIS A 75 -15.93 -17.01 -35.86
N PHE A 76 -14.79 -17.69 -35.91
CA PHE A 76 -14.31 -18.49 -37.06
C PHE A 76 -14.45 -20.00 -36.87
N GLY A 77 -14.76 -20.47 -35.66
CA GLY A 77 -14.80 -21.90 -35.32
C GLY A 77 -13.43 -22.48 -34.94
N SER A 78 -12.36 -22.05 -35.61
CA SER A 78 -10.97 -22.36 -35.24
C SER A 78 -9.99 -21.42 -35.96
N PHE A 79 -8.71 -21.44 -35.55
CA PHE A 79 -7.63 -20.75 -36.24
C PHE A 79 -7.38 -21.25 -37.68
N GLU A 80 -7.75 -22.50 -38.00
CA GLU A 80 -7.58 -23.05 -39.36
C GLU A 80 -8.39 -22.28 -40.41
N ASN A 81 -9.52 -21.72 -39.97
CA ASN A 81 -10.45 -20.93 -40.78
C ASN A 81 -10.09 -19.45 -40.86
N VAL A 82 -9.00 -19.00 -40.19
CA VAL A 82 -8.53 -17.61 -40.26
C VAL A 82 -7.59 -17.47 -41.47
N PRO A 83 -7.97 -16.72 -42.52
CA PRO A 83 -7.14 -16.60 -43.72
C PRO A 83 -5.93 -15.69 -43.49
N SER A 84 -6.08 -14.65 -42.69
CA SER A 84 -4.99 -13.72 -42.38
C SER A 84 -5.11 -13.11 -40.97
N PHE A 85 -4.00 -13.12 -40.24
CA PHE A 85 -3.91 -12.56 -38.88
C PHE A 85 -2.85 -11.47 -38.83
N LEU A 86 -3.17 -10.31 -38.23
CA LEU A 86 -2.21 -9.24 -37.91
C LEU A 86 -2.03 -9.13 -36.40
N ASP A 87 -0.81 -9.40 -35.91
CA ASP A 87 -0.36 -9.04 -34.56
C ASP A 87 0.28 -7.65 -34.61
N PHE A 88 -0.47 -6.62 -34.18
CA PHE A 88 -0.06 -5.22 -34.21
C PHE A 88 0.48 -4.77 -32.84
N ALA A 89 1.58 -4.00 -32.87
CA ALA A 89 2.40 -3.69 -31.69
C ALA A 89 2.87 -4.98 -30.98
N CYS A 90 3.35 -5.92 -31.80
CA CYS A 90 3.67 -7.29 -31.41
C CYS A 90 4.94 -7.46 -30.55
N GLY A 91 5.75 -6.41 -30.41
CA GLY A 91 7.07 -6.48 -29.80
C GLY A 91 7.95 -7.52 -30.52
N TYR A 92 8.64 -8.36 -29.74
CA TYR A 92 9.52 -9.43 -30.25
C TYR A 92 8.84 -10.81 -30.28
N GLY A 93 7.51 -10.85 -30.36
CA GLY A 93 6.76 -12.07 -30.67
C GLY A 93 6.50 -12.99 -29.48
N ARG A 94 6.30 -12.44 -28.27
CA ARG A 94 5.89 -13.22 -27.09
C ARG A 94 4.58 -13.98 -27.32
N PHE A 95 3.61 -13.34 -27.96
CA PHE A 95 2.34 -13.94 -28.36
C PHE A 95 2.47 -14.71 -29.70
N THR A 96 3.05 -14.09 -30.73
CA THR A 96 3.16 -14.69 -32.07
C THR A 96 3.79 -16.10 -32.08
N ARG A 97 4.80 -16.38 -31.25
CA ARG A 97 5.40 -17.73 -31.16
C ARG A 97 4.43 -18.84 -30.76
N PHE A 98 3.37 -18.51 -30.02
CA PHE A 98 2.29 -19.44 -29.71
C PHE A 98 1.25 -19.45 -30.83
N LEU A 99 0.95 -18.30 -31.44
CA LEU A 99 0.00 -18.21 -32.57
C LEU A 99 0.39 -19.14 -33.74
N ILE A 100 1.68 -19.21 -34.09
CA ILE A 100 2.17 -20.08 -35.18
C ILE A 100 2.06 -21.58 -34.87
N GLN A 101 1.66 -21.97 -33.65
CA GLN A 101 1.33 -23.35 -33.31
C GLN A 101 -0.14 -23.68 -33.65
N GLU A 102 -0.97 -22.67 -33.85
CA GLU A 102 -2.40 -22.79 -34.15
C GLU A 102 -2.74 -22.52 -35.61
N MET A 103 -1.90 -21.77 -36.33
CA MET A 103 -2.07 -21.47 -37.76
C MET A 103 -0.73 -21.37 -38.50
N PRO A 104 -0.72 -21.56 -39.83
CA PRO A 104 0.50 -21.44 -40.63
C PRO A 104 1.13 -20.05 -40.53
N ALA A 105 2.46 -19.99 -40.36
CA ALA A 105 3.20 -18.73 -40.20
C ALA A 105 3.06 -17.79 -41.41
N GLU A 106 2.85 -18.34 -42.60
CA GLU A 106 2.66 -17.59 -43.85
C GLU A 106 1.35 -16.79 -43.86
N ARG A 107 0.40 -17.13 -42.98
CA ARG A 107 -0.86 -16.41 -42.79
C ARG A 107 -0.81 -15.40 -41.64
N VAL A 108 0.35 -15.23 -41.00
CA VAL A 108 0.56 -14.29 -39.90
C VAL A 108 1.40 -13.11 -40.39
N TRP A 109 0.93 -11.92 -40.06
CA TRP A 109 1.66 -10.67 -40.21
C TRP A 109 1.92 -10.09 -38.82
N VAL A 110 3.15 -9.64 -38.62
CA VAL A 110 3.56 -8.94 -37.40
C VAL A 110 3.89 -7.49 -37.75
N SER A 111 3.47 -6.57 -36.90
CA SER A 111 3.75 -5.15 -37.06
C SER A 111 4.20 -4.52 -35.77
N ASP A 112 5.32 -3.81 -35.82
CA ASP A 112 5.86 -3.09 -34.68
C ASP A 112 6.71 -1.89 -35.13
N ILE A 113 6.83 -0.89 -34.27
CA ILE A 113 7.71 0.27 -34.52
C ILE A 113 9.19 -0.12 -34.43
N TYR A 114 9.51 -1.18 -33.67
CA TYR A 114 10.85 -1.74 -33.61
C TYR A 114 11.14 -2.60 -34.85
N ALA A 115 11.83 -2.02 -35.83
CA ALA A 115 12.24 -2.73 -37.05
C ALA A 115 13.05 -4.01 -36.76
N ASN A 116 13.87 -4.02 -35.70
CA ASN A 116 14.61 -5.20 -35.27
C ASN A 116 13.70 -6.31 -34.74
N ALA A 117 12.59 -5.96 -34.09
CA ALA A 117 11.63 -6.92 -33.58
C ALA A 117 10.85 -7.58 -34.72
N VAL A 118 10.41 -6.78 -35.71
CA VAL A 118 9.81 -7.28 -36.95
C VAL A 118 10.79 -8.21 -37.67
N LYS A 119 12.03 -7.76 -37.88
CA LYS A 119 13.07 -8.56 -38.53
C LYS A 119 13.31 -9.90 -37.81
N PHE A 120 13.50 -9.87 -36.50
CA PHE A 120 13.69 -11.08 -35.69
C PHE A 120 12.56 -12.09 -35.90
N GLN A 121 11.30 -11.63 -35.84
CA GLN A 121 10.16 -12.52 -36.03
C GLN A 121 10.08 -13.07 -37.46
N THR A 122 10.34 -12.27 -38.48
CA THR A 122 10.34 -12.75 -39.87
C THR A 122 11.41 -13.80 -40.11
N GLU A 123 12.64 -13.61 -39.59
CA GLU A 123 13.75 -14.54 -39.80
C GLU A 123 13.64 -15.81 -38.95
N TYR A 124 13.14 -15.72 -37.72
CA TYR A 124 13.14 -16.83 -36.77
C TYR A 124 11.78 -17.56 -36.66
N LEU A 125 10.67 -16.83 -36.70
CA LEU A 125 9.32 -17.39 -36.62
C LEU A 125 8.72 -17.70 -38.00
N GLY A 126 9.31 -17.18 -39.08
CA GLY A 126 8.87 -17.43 -40.46
C GLY A 126 7.58 -16.69 -40.85
N VAL A 127 7.19 -15.68 -40.08
CA VAL A 127 6.01 -14.85 -40.32
C VAL A 127 6.30 -13.71 -41.29
N ASN A 128 5.27 -13.04 -41.77
CA ASN A 128 5.41 -11.83 -42.58
C ASN A 128 5.59 -10.59 -41.69
N GLY A 129 6.35 -9.59 -42.14
CA GLY A 129 6.68 -8.41 -41.33
C GLY A 129 6.26 -7.09 -41.97
N ILE A 130 5.76 -6.17 -41.15
CA ILE A 130 5.42 -4.80 -41.51
C ILE A 130 6.09 -3.89 -40.46
N VAL A 131 7.00 -3.00 -40.87
CA VAL A 131 7.56 -2.01 -39.92
C VAL A 131 6.54 -0.88 -39.76
N SER A 132 6.09 -0.66 -38.53
CA SER A 132 5.14 0.39 -38.18
C SER A 132 5.82 1.75 -38.06
N THR A 133 5.04 2.78 -37.75
CA THR A 133 5.52 4.16 -37.59
C THR A 133 4.96 4.76 -36.31
N GLY A 134 5.53 5.87 -35.84
CA GLY A 134 4.99 6.61 -34.70
C GLY A 134 3.73 7.43 -35.00
N LYS A 135 3.34 7.54 -36.29
CA LYS A 135 2.28 8.45 -36.74
C LYS A 135 1.23 7.68 -37.56
N PRO A 136 -0.04 7.63 -37.11
CA PRO A 136 -1.09 6.89 -37.81
C PRO A 136 -1.15 7.18 -39.31
N GLU A 137 -1.06 8.44 -39.72
CA GLU A 137 -1.16 8.86 -41.12
C GLU A 137 -0.06 8.27 -42.04
N ASN A 138 1.04 7.80 -41.47
CA ASN A 138 2.15 7.19 -42.20
C ASN A 138 2.08 5.66 -42.23
N TYR A 139 1.12 5.05 -41.52
CA TYR A 139 0.94 3.60 -41.51
C TYR A 139 0.07 3.15 -42.71
N LEU A 140 0.66 3.22 -43.91
CA LEU A 140 -0.03 3.00 -45.18
C LEU A 140 0.14 1.55 -45.64
N ILE A 141 -0.88 0.73 -45.38
CA ILE A 141 -0.87 -0.71 -45.68
C ILE A 141 -1.93 -1.04 -46.74
N ASP A 142 -1.48 -1.50 -47.91
CA ASP A 142 -2.35 -1.90 -49.03
C ASP A 142 -2.78 -3.37 -48.92
N ARG A 143 -3.41 -3.73 -47.81
CA ARG A 143 -4.07 -5.03 -47.61
C ARG A 143 -5.09 -4.98 -46.49
N LYS A 144 -5.91 -6.01 -46.41
CA LYS A 144 -6.84 -6.24 -45.31
C LYS A 144 -6.50 -7.52 -44.53
N PHE A 145 -7.08 -7.66 -43.35
CA PHE A 145 -6.91 -8.78 -42.44
C PHE A 145 -8.25 -9.26 -41.90
N ASP A 146 -8.35 -10.57 -41.70
CA ASP A 146 -9.55 -11.19 -41.14
C ASP A 146 -9.53 -11.16 -39.61
N CYS A 147 -8.34 -11.18 -39.02
CA CYS A 147 -8.17 -11.10 -37.58
C CYS A 147 -7.03 -10.13 -37.25
N ILE A 148 -7.30 -9.14 -36.41
CA ILE A 148 -6.29 -8.19 -35.93
C ILE A 148 -6.28 -8.23 -34.42
N LEU A 149 -5.10 -8.35 -33.82
CA LEU A 149 -4.88 -8.16 -32.40
C LEU A 149 -3.96 -6.94 -32.18
N ALA A 150 -4.41 -5.99 -31.38
CA ALA A 150 -3.58 -4.91 -30.83
C ALA A 150 -3.51 -5.08 -29.31
N ASN A 151 -2.65 -6.00 -28.87
CA ASN A 151 -2.48 -6.33 -27.46
C ASN A 151 -1.58 -5.31 -26.75
N SER A 152 -2.11 -4.67 -25.71
CA SER A 152 -1.41 -3.68 -24.89
C SER A 152 -0.83 -2.52 -25.72
N PHE A 153 -1.57 -2.09 -26.75
CA PHE A 153 -1.23 -0.89 -27.52
C PHE A 153 -2.02 0.32 -27.03
N PHE A 154 -3.35 0.22 -27.04
CA PHE A 154 -4.24 1.32 -26.64
C PHE A 154 -4.19 1.64 -25.14
N SER A 155 -3.62 0.76 -24.32
CA SER A 155 -3.26 1.04 -22.92
C SER A 155 -2.12 2.07 -22.77
N HIS A 156 -1.47 2.48 -23.85
CA HIS A 156 -0.34 3.42 -23.85
C HIS A 156 -0.55 4.63 -24.78
N MET A 157 -1.65 4.67 -25.55
CA MET A 157 -1.87 5.69 -26.56
C MET A 157 -2.49 6.97 -25.97
N PRO A 158 -1.91 8.15 -26.21
CA PRO A 158 -2.53 9.41 -25.82
C PRO A 158 -3.77 9.70 -26.66
N GLU A 159 -4.67 10.53 -26.13
CA GLU A 159 -5.94 10.89 -26.79
C GLU A 159 -5.75 11.37 -28.23
N ARG A 160 -4.71 12.18 -28.48
CA ARG A 160 -4.40 12.77 -29.80
C ARG A 160 -4.18 11.76 -30.92
N THR A 161 -3.71 10.55 -30.62
CA THR A 161 -3.43 9.49 -31.61
C THR A 161 -4.34 8.28 -31.46
N PHE A 162 -5.03 8.12 -30.33
CA PHE A 162 -5.91 6.98 -30.05
C PHE A 162 -6.95 6.75 -31.15
N THR A 163 -7.73 7.78 -31.50
CA THR A 163 -8.80 7.65 -32.51
C THR A 163 -8.23 7.28 -33.87
N SER A 164 -7.16 7.96 -34.31
CA SER A 164 -6.55 7.74 -35.63
C SER A 164 -5.91 6.36 -35.75
N TRP A 165 -5.29 5.84 -34.69
CA TRP A 165 -4.80 4.46 -34.68
C TRP A 165 -5.93 3.44 -34.75
N LEU A 166 -7.03 3.66 -34.01
CA LEU A 166 -8.17 2.76 -34.06
C LEU A 166 -8.85 2.80 -35.44
N GLN A 167 -8.94 3.97 -36.08
CA GLN A 167 -9.41 4.10 -37.46
C GLN A 167 -8.54 3.29 -38.42
N ASN A 168 -7.22 3.45 -38.36
CA ASN A 168 -6.31 2.69 -39.22
C ASN A 168 -6.50 1.19 -39.09
N LEU A 169 -6.49 0.65 -37.86
CA LEU A 169 -6.64 -0.79 -37.65
C LEU A 169 -8.02 -1.29 -38.09
N TYR A 170 -9.07 -0.52 -37.83
CA TYR A 170 -10.42 -0.84 -38.29
C TYR A 170 -10.51 -0.85 -39.83
N ASP A 171 -9.90 0.13 -40.49
CA ASP A 171 -9.88 0.20 -41.95
C ASP A 171 -9.15 -0.99 -42.56
N LEU A 172 -8.19 -1.60 -41.85
CA LEU A 172 -7.51 -2.81 -42.30
C LEU A 172 -8.34 -4.09 -42.18
N LEU A 173 -9.57 -4.05 -41.65
CA LEU A 173 -10.42 -5.24 -41.58
C LEU A 173 -11.00 -5.64 -42.94
N THR A 174 -11.11 -6.94 -43.19
CA THR A 174 -12.02 -7.47 -44.19
C THR A 174 -13.48 -7.27 -43.74
N PRO A 175 -14.49 -7.35 -44.64
CA PRO A 175 -15.89 -7.19 -44.26
C PRO A 175 -16.38 -8.13 -43.16
N ASP A 176 -15.79 -9.33 -43.06
CA ASP A 176 -16.14 -10.37 -42.09
C ASP A 176 -15.10 -10.46 -40.94
N GLY A 177 -14.13 -9.53 -40.90
CA GLY A 177 -13.01 -9.57 -39.99
C GLY A 177 -13.33 -9.09 -38.58
N ILE A 178 -12.45 -9.46 -37.63
CA ILE A 178 -12.50 -9.04 -36.23
C ILE A 178 -11.25 -8.25 -35.85
N LEU A 179 -11.45 -7.16 -35.11
CA LEU A 179 -10.40 -6.42 -34.42
C LEU A 179 -10.55 -6.64 -32.91
N MET A 180 -9.49 -7.14 -32.31
CA MET A 180 -9.34 -7.31 -30.88
C MET A 180 -8.30 -6.33 -30.36
N PHE A 181 -8.64 -5.53 -29.36
CA PHE A 181 -7.67 -4.63 -28.75
C PHE A 181 -7.90 -4.47 -27.26
N SER A 182 -6.82 -4.25 -26.52
CA SER A 182 -6.88 -4.12 -25.07
C SER A 182 -6.61 -2.72 -24.57
N VAL A 183 -7.22 -2.39 -23.42
CA VAL A 183 -7.09 -1.08 -22.76
C VAL A 183 -6.94 -1.27 -21.25
N HIS A 184 -6.39 -0.27 -20.55
CA HIS A 184 -6.61 -0.17 -19.11
C HIS A 184 -7.97 0.48 -18.86
N ASP A 185 -8.85 -0.24 -18.17
CA ASP A 185 -10.10 0.35 -17.70
C ASP A 185 -9.81 1.39 -16.60
N GLU A 186 -10.72 2.35 -16.47
CA GLU A 186 -10.65 3.38 -15.46
C GLU A 186 -10.50 2.85 -14.01
N CYS A 187 -10.96 1.63 -13.72
CA CYS A 187 -10.79 1.02 -12.39
C CYS A 187 -9.33 0.73 -12.02
N LEU A 188 -8.41 0.70 -13.00
CA LEU A 188 -6.99 0.49 -12.77
C LEU A 188 -6.22 1.78 -12.44
N ARG A 189 -6.87 2.96 -12.48
CA ARG A 189 -6.23 4.23 -12.14
C ARG A 189 -5.72 4.23 -10.70
N ALA A 190 -4.66 5.00 -10.46
CA ALA A 190 -4.19 5.26 -9.12
C ALA A 190 -5.30 5.88 -8.24
N VAL A 191 -5.34 5.50 -6.98
CA VAL A 191 -6.30 6.02 -6.00
C VAL A 191 -6.18 7.55 -5.94
N GLY A 192 -7.30 8.26 -6.15
CA GLY A 192 -7.37 9.73 -6.14
C GLY A 192 -7.09 10.41 -7.48
N ALA A 193 -6.66 9.69 -8.52
CA ALA A 193 -6.58 10.26 -9.86
C ALA A 193 -7.99 10.39 -10.45
N GLU A 194 -8.45 11.60 -10.76
CA GLU A 194 -9.78 11.82 -11.35
C GLU A 194 -9.81 11.43 -12.84
N MET A 195 -10.93 10.88 -13.30
CA MET A 195 -11.15 10.61 -14.73
C MET A 195 -11.66 11.88 -15.42
N PRO A 196 -10.98 12.39 -16.46
CA PRO A 196 -11.47 13.53 -17.24
C PRO A 196 -12.84 13.27 -17.86
N ALA A 197 -13.60 14.34 -18.11
CA ALA A 197 -14.99 14.25 -18.60
C ALA A 197 -15.13 13.61 -19.99
N ASN A 198 -14.08 13.71 -20.83
CA ASN A 198 -14.00 13.02 -22.12
C ASN A 198 -13.71 11.51 -21.99
N GLY A 199 -13.42 11.01 -20.78
CA GLY A 199 -13.34 9.57 -20.50
C GLY A 199 -12.00 8.92 -20.85
N ILE A 200 -10.93 9.71 -21.02
CA ILE A 200 -9.56 9.23 -21.22
C ILE A 200 -8.59 9.99 -20.31
N LEU A 201 -7.72 9.26 -19.62
CA LEU A 201 -6.65 9.79 -18.79
C LEU A 201 -5.31 9.26 -19.29
N PHE A 202 -4.43 10.16 -19.73
CA PHE A 202 -3.08 9.84 -20.17
C PHE A 202 -2.04 10.38 -19.18
N SER A 203 -0.97 9.62 -18.96
CA SER A 203 0.22 10.06 -18.23
C SER A 203 1.48 9.60 -18.97
N ALA A 204 2.51 10.45 -19.00
CA ALA A 204 3.81 10.14 -19.62
C ALA A 204 4.69 9.20 -18.76
N ASN A 205 4.07 8.15 -18.21
CA ASN A 205 4.73 7.05 -17.51
C ASN A 205 4.69 5.81 -18.42
N SER A 206 5.81 5.11 -18.58
CA SER A 206 5.92 4.01 -19.52
C SER A 206 6.93 2.98 -19.03
N GLU A 207 6.63 1.70 -19.27
CA GLU A 207 7.58 0.60 -19.10
C GLU A 207 8.56 0.50 -20.27
N SER A 208 8.26 1.12 -21.43
CA SER A 208 9.20 1.18 -22.54
C SER A 208 10.42 2.00 -22.15
N GLN A 209 11.60 1.49 -22.48
CA GLN A 209 12.87 2.16 -22.19
C GLN A 209 13.31 3.08 -23.32
N SER A 210 12.72 2.93 -24.51
CA SER A 210 13.22 3.54 -25.74
C SER A 210 12.22 4.45 -26.46
N LEU A 211 10.91 4.30 -26.24
CA LEU A 211 9.91 5.15 -26.85
C LEU A 211 9.75 6.48 -26.10
N ASP A 212 9.39 7.52 -26.85
CA ASP A 212 9.00 8.80 -26.25
C ASP A 212 7.75 8.60 -25.38
N LYS A 213 7.87 8.91 -24.09
CA LYS A 213 6.81 8.70 -23.09
C LYS A 213 5.58 9.56 -23.35
N GLU A 214 5.74 10.66 -24.09
CA GLU A 214 4.59 11.47 -24.52
C GLU A 214 3.80 10.80 -25.64
N GLU A 215 4.44 9.96 -26.46
CA GLU A 215 3.83 9.20 -27.56
C GLU A 215 3.38 7.79 -27.12
N TYR A 216 4.05 7.20 -26.12
CA TYR A 216 3.79 5.86 -25.58
C TYR A 216 3.91 5.87 -24.05
N GLY A 217 2.82 6.31 -23.40
CA GLY A 217 2.74 6.50 -21.94
C GLY A 217 1.85 5.44 -21.28
N THR A 218 1.03 5.84 -20.30
CA THR A 218 0.02 4.99 -19.66
C THR A 218 -1.33 5.67 -19.79
N THR A 219 -2.28 4.95 -20.38
CA THR A 219 -3.63 5.43 -20.69
C THR A 219 -4.66 4.59 -19.97
N TYR A 220 -5.63 5.25 -19.33
CA TYR A 220 -6.84 4.65 -18.78
C TYR A 220 -8.06 5.24 -19.48
N VAL A 221 -9.06 4.41 -19.77
CA VAL A 221 -10.27 4.82 -20.49
C VAL A 221 -11.53 4.29 -19.81
N THR A 222 -12.62 5.04 -19.99
CA THR A 222 -13.98 4.57 -19.68
C THR A 222 -14.52 3.71 -20.83
N GLU A 223 -15.45 2.80 -20.54
CA GLU A 223 -16.13 2.05 -21.61
C GLU A 223 -16.94 2.95 -22.55
N LYS A 224 -17.52 4.03 -22.02
CA LYS A 224 -18.23 5.02 -22.83
C LYS A 224 -17.31 5.61 -23.90
N PHE A 225 -16.11 6.06 -23.52
CA PHE A 225 -15.13 6.59 -24.46
C PHE A 225 -14.80 5.59 -25.56
N VAL A 226 -14.47 4.34 -25.21
CA VAL A 226 -14.12 3.32 -26.20
C VAL A 226 -15.25 3.06 -27.18
N ARG A 227 -16.49 2.93 -26.70
CA ARG A 227 -17.67 2.72 -27.56
C ARG A 227 -17.92 3.90 -28.49
N GLU A 228 -17.77 5.13 -28.01
CA GLU A 228 -17.93 6.34 -28.84
C GLU A 228 -16.87 6.42 -29.94
N ILE A 229 -15.62 6.04 -29.67
CA ILE A 229 -14.58 6.00 -30.71
C ILE A 229 -14.88 4.89 -31.71
N VAL A 230 -15.25 3.68 -31.28
CA VAL A 230 -15.61 2.58 -32.18
C VAL A 230 -16.79 2.96 -33.09
N ASP A 231 -17.82 3.59 -32.53
CA ASP A 231 -18.97 4.08 -33.30
C ASP A 231 -18.54 5.12 -34.35
N ARG A 232 -17.69 6.07 -33.95
CA ARG A 232 -17.14 7.10 -34.83
C ARG A 232 -16.32 6.51 -35.99
N VAL A 233 -15.37 5.62 -35.70
CA VAL A 233 -14.47 5.08 -36.75
C VAL A 233 -15.18 4.12 -37.69
N SER A 234 -16.22 3.45 -37.21
CA SER A 234 -17.03 2.53 -38.01
C SER A 234 -18.16 3.22 -38.78
N GLY A 235 -18.48 4.48 -38.45
CA GLY A 235 -19.68 5.16 -38.92
C GLY A 235 -20.96 4.45 -38.46
N GLY A 236 -20.95 3.90 -37.24
CA GLY A 236 -22.06 3.16 -36.63
C GLY A 236 -22.32 1.77 -37.21
N LYS A 237 -21.36 1.19 -37.95
CA LYS A 237 -21.52 -0.11 -38.62
C LYS A 237 -21.01 -1.29 -37.80
N ALA A 238 -20.09 -1.04 -36.86
CA ALA A 238 -19.43 -2.11 -36.15
C ALA A 238 -20.21 -2.54 -34.90
N PHE A 239 -20.20 -3.84 -34.64
CA PHE A 239 -20.61 -4.42 -33.37
C PHE A 239 -19.41 -4.45 -32.42
N VAL A 240 -19.62 -4.07 -31.16
CA VAL A 240 -18.56 -4.02 -30.15
C VAL A 240 -18.96 -4.70 -28.84
N HIS A 241 -18.10 -5.61 -28.37
CA HIS A 241 -18.25 -6.30 -27.09
C HIS A 241 -17.03 -6.11 -26.22
N ARG A 242 -17.26 -5.91 -24.92
CA ARG A 242 -16.23 -5.72 -23.90
C ARG A 242 -16.14 -6.98 -23.04
N ILE A 243 -14.95 -7.54 -22.97
CA ILE A 243 -14.59 -8.62 -22.05
C ILE A 243 -13.73 -8.01 -20.94
N LYS A 244 -14.33 -7.83 -19.76
CA LYS A 244 -13.65 -7.28 -18.59
C LYS A 244 -12.48 -8.17 -18.19
N LYS A 245 -11.31 -7.59 -17.95
CA LYS A 245 -10.07 -8.29 -17.59
C LYS A 245 -9.74 -9.44 -18.56
N GLY A 246 -10.11 -9.31 -19.83
CA GLY A 246 -9.98 -10.34 -20.87
C GLY A 246 -8.54 -10.74 -21.17
N ILE A 247 -7.58 -9.79 -21.08
CA ILE A 247 -6.16 -10.06 -21.29
C ILE A 247 -5.46 -10.21 -19.94
N CYS A 248 -4.96 -11.42 -19.68
CA CYS A 248 -4.14 -11.75 -18.50
C CYS A 248 -4.78 -11.36 -17.15
N ARG A 249 -6.11 -11.34 -17.06
CA ARG A 249 -6.87 -10.90 -15.86
C ARG A 249 -6.59 -9.45 -15.43
N PHE A 250 -6.03 -8.65 -16.32
CA PHE A 250 -5.59 -7.29 -16.04
C PHE A 250 -6.24 -6.28 -16.99
N GLN A 251 -5.99 -6.38 -18.29
CA GLN A 251 -6.54 -5.44 -19.28
C GLN A 251 -7.89 -5.92 -19.80
N ASP A 252 -8.75 -4.97 -20.11
CA ASP A 252 -10.01 -5.25 -20.77
C ASP A 252 -9.79 -5.48 -22.26
N LEU A 253 -10.51 -6.44 -22.84
CA LEU A 253 -10.45 -6.74 -24.27
C LEU A 253 -11.74 -6.27 -24.94
N TYR A 254 -11.59 -5.49 -26.01
CA TYR A 254 -12.69 -5.12 -26.89
C TYR A 254 -12.61 -5.97 -28.15
N VAL A 255 -13.75 -6.55 -28.54
CA VAL A 255 -13.94 -7.29 -29.79
C VAL A 255 -14.84 -6.47 -30.68
N VAL A 256 -14.35 -6.09 -31.85
CA VAL A 256 -15.04 -5.26 -32.84
C VAL A 256 -15.16 -6.02 -34.16
N THR A 257 -16.36 -6.09 -34.73
CA THR A 257 -16.62 -6.77 -36.00
C THR A 257 -17.66 -6.02 -36.82
N ASN A 258 -17.54 -6.08 -38.14
CA ASN A 258 -18.53 -5.53 -39.08
C ASN A 258 -19.67 -6.50 -39.36
N LYS A 259 -19.55 -7.76 -38.91
CA LYS A 259 -20.54 -8.79 -39.15
C LYS A 259 -20.69 -9.69 -37.94
N LEU A 260 -21.90 -9.69 -37.40
CA LEU A 260 -22.28 -10.56 -36.30
C LEU A 260 -22.82 -11.89 -36.88
N VAL A 261 -21.95 -12.90 -36.97
CA VAL A 261 -22.34 -14.26 -37.42
C VAL A 261 -23.05 -15.02 -36.28
N LYS A 262 -22.61 -14.81 -35.05
CA LYS A 262 -23.19 -15.32 -33.80
C LYS A 262 -23.38 -14.17 -32.82
N ASP A 263 -24.36 -14.25 -31.94
CA ASP A 263 -24.53 -13.20 -30.92
C ASP A 263 -23.40 -13.26 -29.88
N PHE A 264 -23.03 -12.12 -29.30
CA PHE A 264 -21.99 -12.07 -28.27
C PHE A 264 -22.37 -12.83 -26.99
N SER A 265 -23.66 -13.04 -26.72
CA SER A 265 -24.10 -13.91 -25.62
C SER A 265 -23.69 -15.38 -25.80
N GLU A 266 -23.36 -15.80 -27.02
CA GLU A 266 -22.82 -17.14 -27.31
C GLU A 266 -21.32 -17.25 -27.02
N LEU A 267 -20.60 -16.12 -26.88
CA LEU A 267 -19.20 -16.10 -26.47
C LEU A 267 -19.10 -16.37 -24.96
N LYS A 268 -19.06 -17.66 -24.60
CA LYS A 268 -18.84 -18.13 -23.22
C LYS A 268 -17.37 -17.99 -22.83
N PHE A 269 -16.93 -16.76 -22.62
CA PHE A 269 -15.56 -16.45 -22.23
C PHE A 269 -15.28 -16.92 -20.80
N ASN A 270 -14.20 -17.68 -20.63
CA ASN A 270 -13.70 -18.14 -19.34
C ASN A 270 -12.26 -17.68 -19.13
N HIS A 271 -11.95 -17.30 -17.90
CA HIS A 271 -10.61 -17.09 -17.40
C HIS A 271 -10.01 -18.42 -16.93
N HIS A 272 -8.68 -18.52 -16.97
CA HIS A 272 -7.97 -19.58 -16.29
C HIS A 272 -8.20 -19.53 -14.78
N PRO A 273 -8.11 -20.67 -14.07
CA PRO A 273 -7.99 -20.65 -12.62
C PRO A 273 -6.72 -19.91 -12.19
N GLU A 274 -6.76 -19.27 -11.04
CA GLU A 274 -5.63 -18.56 -10.43
C GLU A 274 -5.16 -19.32 -9.19
N GLY A 275 -3.91 -19.14 -8.79
CA GLY A 275 -3.37 -19.81 -7.62
C GLY A 275 -2.04 -19.26 -7.19
N TYR A 276 -1.63 -19.67 -5.99
CA TYR A 276 -0.34 -19.31 -5.40
C TYR A 276 0.12 -20.39 -4.44
N ILE A 277 1.43 -20.54 -4.30
CA ILE A 277 2.03 -21.41 -3.28
C ILE A 277 2.46 -20.53 -2.10
N ASP A 278 1.82 -20.69 -0.96
CA ASP A 278 2.15 -19.95 0.26
C ASP A 278 3.39 -20.53 0.93
N VAL A 279 3.48 -21.87 0.98
CA VAL A 279 4.56 -22.59 1.69
C VAL A 279 5.15 -23.67 0.79
N ALA A 280 6.48 -23.72 0.78
CA ALA A 280 7.23 -24.86 0.27
C ALA A 280 8.41 -25.13 1.21
N ALA A 281 8.42 -26.28 1.87
CA ALA A 281 9.48 -26.61 2.83
C ALA A 281 9.66 -28.12 2.99
N PHE A 282 10.89 -28.55 3.24
CA PHE A 282 11.15 -29.92 3.70
C PHE A 282 10.80 -30.05 5.18
N THR A 283 10.00 -31.05 5.51
CA THR A 283 9.65 -31.40 6.90
C THR A 283 10.80 -32.11 7.60
N ASN A 284 10.71 -32.30 8.92
CA ASN A 284 11.70 -33.07 9.70
C ASN A 284 11.83 -34.55 9.25
N LYS A 285 10.84 -35.07 8.52
CA LYS A 285 10.87 -36.42 7.93
C LYS A 285 11.34 -36.40 6.46
N GLU A 286 11.87 -35.26 6.00
CA GLU A 286 12.36 -35.01 4.64
C GLU A 286 11.32 -35.19 3.53
N ASN A 287 10.02 -35.13 3.87
CA ASN A 287 8.97 -34.94 2.88
C ASN A 287 8.91 -33.47 2.46
N LEU A 288 8.67 -33.19 1.19
CA LEU A 288 8.36 -31.83 0.73
C LEU A 288 6.89 -31.52 1.04
N TYR A 289 6.65 -30.49 1.84
CA TYR A 289 5.34 -29.94 2.12
C TYR A 289 5.07 -28.75 1.21
N LEU A 290 3.89 -28.74 0.58
CA LEU A 290 3.38 -27.65 -0.24
C LEU A 290 2.02 -27.22 0.29
N GLU A 291 1.82 -25.92 0.41
CA GLU A 291 0.54 -25.31 0.79
C GLU A 291 0.32 -24.07 -0.04
N GLY A 292 -0.94 -23.79 -0.37
CA GLY A 292 -1.29 -22.63 -1.15
C GLY A 292 -2.80 -22.46 -1.28
N TRP A 293 -3.17 -21.68 -2.30
CA TRP A 293 -4.54 -21.56 -2.72
C TRP A 293 -4.67 -21.71 -4.24
N ALA A 294 -5.84 -22.15 -4.67
CA ALA A 294 -6.25 -22.18 -6.07
C ALA A 294 -7.74 -21.86 -6.14
N ALA A 295 -8.11 -20.88 -6.97
CA ALA A 295 -9.46 -20.37 -7.08
C ALA A 295 -9.87 -20.20 -8.55
N ASP A 296 -11.17 -20.34 -8.80
CA ASP A 296 -11.77 -20.05 -10.09
C ASP A 296 -12.71 -18.85 -9.97
N VAL A 297 -12.60 -17.91 -10.91
CA VAL A 297 -13.35 -16.66 -10.90
C VAL A 297 -14.47 -16.63 -11.94
N ASN A 298 -14.65 -17.71 -12.70
CA ASN A 298 -15.72 -17.82 -13.67
C ASN A 298 -17.05 -18.08 -12.96
N LEU A 299 -18.16 -17.64 -13.56
CA LEU A 299 -19.47 -17.90 -13.00
C LEU A 299 -19.72 -19.41 -12.88
N GLY A 300 -20.03 -19.89 -11.67
CA GLY A 300 -20.21 -21.32 -11.38
C GLY A 300 -18.94 -22.17 -11.50
N GLY A 301 -17.78 -21.54 -11.69
CA GLY A 301 -16.48 -22.19 -11.75
C GLY A 301 -15.99 -22.61 -10.37
N ARG A 302 -15.28 -23.73 -10.31
CA ARG A 302 -14.52 -24.18 -9.14
C ARG A 302 -13.27 -24.92 -9.59
N VAL A 303 -12.23 -24.87 -8.78
CA VAL A 303 -11.04 -25.72 -8.98
C VAL A 303 -11.40 -27.13 -8.56
N GLU A 304 -11.30 -28.07 -9.50
CA GLU A 304 -11.54 -29.49 -9.23
C GLU A 304 -10.27 -30.18 -8.76
N GLU A 305 -9.11 -29.75 -9.25
CA GLU A 305 -7.86 -30.44 -8.95
C GLU A 305 -6.67 -29.49 -9.02
N VAL A 306 -5.79 -29.60 -8.03
CA VAL A 306 -4.42 -29.10 -8.06
C VAL A 306 -3.50 -30.30 -8.28
N GLN A 307 -2.76 -30.29 -9.37
CA GLN A 307 -1.79 -31.32 -9.71
C GLN A 307 -0.37 -30.83 -9.40
N VAL A 308 0.42 -31.72 -8.82
CA VAL A 308 1.86 -31.52 -8.66
C VAL A 308 2.60 -32.53 -9.51
N LEU A 309 3.41 -32.01 -10.43
CA LEU A 309 4.25 -32.77 -11.33
C LEU A 309 5.72 -32.60 -10.93
N VAL A 310 6.47 -33.69 -11.01
CA VAL A 310 7.93 -33.70 -10.85
C VAL A 310 8.52 -34.22 -12.15
N ASN A 311 9.35 -33.40 -12.80
CA ASN A 311 9.96 -33.69 -14.10
C ASN A 311 8.92 -34.14 -15.14
N GLY A 312 7.76 -33.45 -15.18
CA GLY A 312 6.66 -33.72 -16.12
C GLY A 312 5.74 -34.90 -15.76
N LYS A 313 5.99 -35.61 -14.65
CA LYS A 313 5.12 -36.70 -14.19
C LYS A 313 4.26 -36.25 -13.01
N VAL A 314 2.96 -36.42 -13.10
CA VAL A 314 2.04 -36.20 -11.95
C VAL A 314 2.40 -37.16 -10.82
N VAL A 315 2.77 -36.61 -9.67
CA VAL A 315 3.12 -37.37 -8.45
C VAL A 315 2.12 -37.15 -7.32
N GLN A 316 1.35 -36.07 -7.37
CA GLN A 316 0.33 -35.76 -6.37
C GLN A 316 -0.85 -34.99 -6.98
N LYS A 317 -2.03 -35.22 -6.42
CA LYS A 317 -3.29 -34.55 -6.74
C LYS A 317 -3.99 -34.16 -5.44
N CYS A 318 -4.49 -32.95 -5.35
CA CYS A 318 -5.29 -32.50 -4.21
C CYS A 318 -6.43 -31.60 -4.67
N GLU A 319 -7.51 -31.59 -3.91
CA GLU A 319 -8.63 -30.68 -4.12
C GLU A 319 -8.50 -29.55 -3.09
N PRO A 320 -8.83 -28.29 -3.44
CA PRO A 320 -9.03 -27.25 -2.43
C PRO A 320 -10.12 -27.68 -1.44
N PHE A 321 -9.80 -27.64 -0.14
CA PHE A 321 -10.65 -28.24 0.88
C PHE A 321 -10.90 -27.37 2.11
N TYR A 322 -10.12 -26.32 2.35
CA TYR A 322 -10.30 -25.43 3.51
C TYR A 322 -10.47 -23.97 3.13
N ASP A 323 -11.06 -23.21 4.05
CA ASP A 323 -11.46 -21.83 3.82
C ASP A 323 -10.28 -20.86 3.85
N ARG A 324 -10.31 -19.90 2.92
CA ARG A 324 -9.37 -18.79 2.74
C ARG A 324 -10.14 -17.49 2.60
N THR A 325 -10.47 -16.89 3.73
CA THR A 325 -11.21 -15.60 3.77
C THR A 325 -10.42 -14.46 3.13
N ASP A 326 -9.10 -14.53 3.18
CA ASP A 326 -8.19 -13.58 2.52
C ASP A 326 -8.29 -13.68 0.99
N VAL A 327 -8.39 -14.90 0.44
CA VAL A 327 -8.54 -15.13 -1.00
C VAL A 327 -9.95 -14.73 -1.47
N ALA A 328 -10.99 -15.11 -0.73
CA ALA A 328 -12.36 -14.62 -1.00
C ALA A 328 -12.46 -13.09 -0.95
N GLY A 329 -11.77 -12.46 0.02
CA GLY A 329 -11.68 -11.00 0.11
C GLY A 329 -10.95 -10.36 -1.07
N TYR A 330 -9.86 -10.96 -1.56
CA TYR A 330 -9.11 -10.48 -2.72
C TYR A 330 -9.92 -10.52 -4.03
N PHE A 331 -10.69 -11.59 -4.25
CA PHE A 331 -11.53 -11.73 -5.43
C PHE A 331 -12.94 -11.13 -5.27
N GLU A 332 -13.28 -10.64 -4.07
CA GLU A 332 -14.60 -10.12 -3.71
C GLU A 332 -15.73 -11.13 -4.01
N THR A 333 -15.50 -12.41 -3.72
CA THR A 333 -16.48 -13.48 -3.98
C THR A 333 -16.32 -14.66 -3.02
N ASP A 334 -17.46 -15.13 -2.48
CA ASP A 334 -17.52 -16.33 -1.63
C ASP A 334 -17.19 -17.60 -2.40
N MET A 335 -17.26 -17.58 -3.74
CA MET A 335 -16.86 -18.71 -4.58
C MET A 335 -15.38 -19.07 -4.40
N ALA A 336 -14.54 -18.12 -4.01
CA ALA A 336 -13.12 -18.33 -3.75
C ALA A 336 -12.82 -18.69 -2.29
N LEU A 337 -13.85 -18.89 -1.43
CA LEU A 337 -13.67 -19.19 -0.02
C LEU A 337 -12.97 -20.54 0.18
N GLN A 338 -13.49 -21.62 -0.40
CA GLN A 338 -12.88 -22.95 -0.29
C GLN A 338 -11.76 -23.14 -1.34
N SER A 339 -10.70 -22.32 -1.23
CA SER A 339 -9.58 -22.31 -2.18
C SER A 339 -8.26 -22.83 -1.59
N GLY A 340 -8.20 -23.09 -0.29
CA GLY A 340 -7.00 -23.57 0.39
C GLY A 340 -6.72 -25.04 0.09
N TRP A 341 -5.46 -25.36 -0.25
CA TRP A 341 -5.00 -26.72 -0.45
C TRP A 341 -3.61 -26.93 0.17
N ASN A 342 -3.33 -28.17 0.57
CA ASN A 342 -1.98 -28.58 0.94
C ASN A 342 -1.75 -30.04 0.54
N CYS A 343 -0.47 -30.41 0.39
CA CYS A 343 -0.09 -31.78 0.16
C CYS A 343 1.35 -32.07 0.61
N TYR A 344 1.68 -33.35 0.68
CA TYR A 344 3.03 -33.84 0.98
C TYR A 344 3.51 -34.71 -0.19
N LEU A 345 4.77 -34.51 -0.58
CA LEU A 345 5.50 -35.42 -1.47
C LEU A 345 6.45 -36.24 -0.59
N PRO A 346 6.32 -37.58 -0.57
CA PRO A 346 7.15 -38.43 0.27
C PRO A 346 8.65 -38.25 -0.01
N LYS A 347 9.48 -38.46 1.01
CA LYS A 347 10.95 -38.54 0.87
C LYS A 347 11.33 -39.43 -0.33
N ASN A 348 12.34 -39.01 -1.09
CA ASN A 348 12.83 -39.64 -2.33
C ASN A 348 11.89 -39.52 -3.56
N THR A 349 10.70 -38.92 -3.44
CA THR A 349 9.84 -38.63 -4.61
C THR A 349 10.39 -37.46 -5.43
N VAL A 350 11.14 -36.58 -4.77
CA VAL A 350 11.62 -35.33 -5.33
C VAL A 350 13.00 -34.98 -4.76
N GLN A 351 13.86 -34.45 -5.61
CA GLN A 351 15.19 -33.92 -5.28
C GLN A 351 15.22 -32.40 -5.46
N PRO A 352 16.14 -31.67 -4.79
CA PRO A 352 16.21 -30.21 -4.91
C PRO A 352 16.37 -29.67 -6.34
N GLN A 353 17.06 -30.41 -7.21
CA GLN A 353 17.29 -30.03 -8.61
C GLN A 353 16.13 -30.40 -9.55
N ASP A 354 15.17 -31.22 -9.10
CA ASP A 354 14.04 -31.61 -9.94
C ASP A 354 13.16 -30.41 -10.26
N VAL A 355 12.54 -30.43 -11.43
CA VAL A 355 11.56 -29.43 -11.85
C VAL A 355 10.21 -29.79 -11.27
N LEU A 356 9.66 -28.88 -10.48
CA LEU A 356 8.32 -28.95 -9.93
C LEU A 356 7.38 -28.07 -10.74
N THR A 357 6.30 -28.65 -11.24
CA THR A 357 5.20 -27.92 -11.85
C THR A 357 3.95 -28.11 -11.01
N VAL A 358 3.37 -27.03 -10.51
CA VAL A 358 2.07 -27.05 -9.82
C VAL A 358 1.05 -26.38 -10.74
N LYS A 359 -0.05 -27.07 -11.04
CA LYS A 359 -1.12 -26.52 -11.87
C LYS A 359 -2.50 -26.74 -11.26
N ALA A 360 -3.39 -25.77 -11.45
CA ALA A 360 -4.79 -25.85 -11.07
C ALA A 360 -5.64 -26.16 -12.31
N ILE A 361 -6.69 -26.95 -12.14
CA ILE A 361 -7.64 -27.35 -13.18
C ILE A 361 -9.05 -27.08 -12.66
N ASN A 362 -9.87 -26.40 -13.46
CA ASN A 362 -11.26 -26.11 -13.11
C ASN A 362 -12.24 -27.11 -13.74
N ASN A 363 -13.50 -27.03 -13.31
CA ASN A 363 -14.61 -27.85 -13.81
C ASN A 363 -15.02 -27.59 -15.27
N TYR A 364 -14.41 -26.60 -15.91
CA TYR A 364 -14.57 -26.32 -17.34
C TYR A 364 -13.43 -26.91 -18.18
N GLY A 365 -12.47 -27.59 -17.54
CA GLY A 365 -11.27 -28.14 -18.18
C GLY A 365 -10.17 -27.12 -18.45
N TRP A 366 -10.33 -25.86 -18.02
CA TRP A 366 -9.25 -24.87 -18.08
C TRP A 366 -8.21 -25.18 -17.02
N GLN A 367 -6.95 -25.05 -17.40
CA GLN A 367 -5.82 -25.32 -16.53
C GLN A 367 -4.82 -24.17 -16.53
N TRP A 368 -4.14 -23.97 -15.40
CA TRP A 368 -3.09 -22.96 -15.28
C TRP A 368 -1.94 -23.44 -14.43
N ILE A 369 -0.71 -23.20 -14.89
CA ILE A 369 0.50 -23.43 -14.11
C ILE A 369 0.61 -22.32 -13.07
N VAL A 370 0.43 -22.69 -11.81
CA VAL A 370 0.61 -21.82 -10.63
C VAL A 370 2.09 -21.57 -10.39
N GLU A 371 2.93 -22.60 -10.55
CA GLU A 371 4.37 -22.50 -10.35
C GLU A 371 5.10 -23.51 -11.24
N ASN A 372 6.24 -23.12 -11.80
CA ASN A 372 7.12 -24.01 -12.55
C ASN A 372 8.57 -23.58 -12.36
N CYS A 373 9.30 -24.29 -11.50
CA CYS A 373 10.69 -24.00 -11.17
C CYS A 373 11.35 -25.24 -10.56
N THR A 374 12.65 -25.15 -10.24
CA THR A 374 13.30 -26.20 -9.45
C THR A 374 12.79 -26.18 -8.01
N VAL A 375 12.77 -27.34 -7.36
CA VAL A 375 12.32 -27.48 -5.97
C VAL A 375 13.17 -26.61 -5.03
N GLN A 376 14.48 -26.56 -5.26
CA GLN A 376 15.39 -25.71 -4.50
C GLN A 376 15.04 -24.22 -4.66
N SER A 377 14.76 -23.76 -5.88
CA SER A 377 14.36 -22.37 -6.13
C SER A 377 13.06 -22.03 -5.41
N LEU A 378 12.05 -22.91 -5.49
CA LEU A 378 10.78 -22.72 -4.80
C LEU A 378 10.96 -22.61 -3.29
N VAL A 379 11.64 -23.57 -2.67
CA VAL A 379 11.86 -23.60 -1.21
C VAL A 379 12.63 -22.36 -0.76
N ASN A 380 13.71 -21.99 -1.45
CA ASN A 380 14.49 -20.80 -1.12
C ASN A 380 13.67 -19.52 -1.21
N GLN A 381 12.84 -19.39 -2.25
CA GLN A 381 11.98 -18.22 -2.44
C GLN A 381 10.93 -18.13 -1.33
N ARG A 382 10.24 -19.22 -0.99
CA ARG A 382 9.21 -19.22 0.07
C ARG A 382 9.81 -18.96 1.44
N GLN A 383 11.00 -19.52 1.72
CA GLN A 383 11.74 -19.20 2.95
C GLN A 383 12.10 -17.71 3.01
N SER A 384 12.67 -17.15 1.93
CA SER A 384 13.01 -15.72 1.85
C SER A 384 11.79 -14.81 2.04
N GLN A 385 10.66 -15.14 1.41
CA GLN A 385 9.39 -14.40 1.58
C GLN A 385 8.87 -14.49 3.02
N SER A 386 8.92 -15.66 3.65
CA SER A 386 8.54 -15.83 5.06
C SER A 386 9.41 -14.98 5.99
N LEU A 387 10.74 -14.97 5.76
CA LEU A 387 11.70 -14.13 6.49
C LEU A 387 11.40 -12.64 6.31
N LEU A 388 11.14 -12.18 5.09
CA LEU A 388 10.75 -10.80 4.78
C LEU A 388 9.45 -10.41 5.49
N GLY A 389 8.42 -11.24 5.42
CA GLY A 389 7.15 -11.02 6.13
C GLY A 389 7.36 -10.88 7.64
N SER A 390 8.14 -11.78 8.24
CA SER A 390 8.47 -11.70 9.68
C SER A 390 9.21 -10.41 10.04
N THR A 391 10.07 -9.93 9.14
CA THR A 391 10.85 -8.69 9.34
C THR A 391 9.93 -7.46 9.24
N GLN A 392 9.01 -7.43 8.29
CA GLN A 392 8.00 -6.37 8.16
C GLN A 392 7.07 -6.32 9.38
N THR A 393 6.64 -7.46 9.91
CA THR A 393 5.84 -7.51 11.15
C THR A 393 6.62 -6.94 12.33
N LYS A 394 7.90 -7.30 12.48
CA LYS A 394 8.78 -6.73 13.51
C LYS A 394 8.97 -5.22 13.35
N LEU A 395 9.12 -4.75 12.11
CA LEU A 395 9.25 -3.31 11.80
C LEU A 395 8.00 -2.54 12.22
N LYS A 396 6.81 -3.02 11.85
CA LYS A 396 5.52 -2.40 12.24
C LYS A 396 5.32 -2.38 13.76
N LEU A 397 5.77 -3.42 14.46
CA LEU A 397 5.76 -3.46 15.93
C LEU A 397 6.67 -2.38 16.52
N ILE A 398 7.88 -2.22 16.00
CA ILE A 398 8.84 -1.18 16.43
C ILE A 398 8.28 0.22 16.15
N GLU A 399 7.66 0.45 14.98
CA GLU A 399 7.01 1.73 14.65
C GLU A 399 5.90 2.08 15.65
N THR A 400 5.09 1.09 16.03
CA THR A 400 4.03 1.27 17.03
C THR A 400 4.62 1.60 18.40
N GLN A 401 5.68 0.90 18.82
CA GLN A 401 6.39 1.18 20.07
C GLN A 401 7.02 2.57 20.08
N LEU A 402 7.58 3.02 18.95
CA LEU A 402 8.16 4.35 18.80
C LEU A 402 7.08 5.44 18.92
N ALA A 403 5.91 5.23 18.33
CA ALA A 403 4.78 6.15 18.47
C ALA A 403 4.31 6.28 19.93
N SER A 404 4.21 5.16 20.66
CA SER A 404 3.89 5.16 22.10
C SER A 404 4.94 5.89 22.93
N ALA A 405 6.24 5.60 22.71
CA ALA A 405 7.33 6.27 23.42
C ALA A 405 7.35 7.78 23.15
N ARG A 406 6.99 8.22 21.95
CA ARG A 406 6.87 9.64 21.61
C ARG A 406 5.76 10.32 22.42
N ILE A 407 4.59 9.71 22.54
CA ILE A 407 3.48 10.23 23.35
C ILE A 407 3.90 10.33 24.83
N GLU A 408 4.58 9.32 25.36
CA GLU A 408 5.09 9.35 26.74
C GLU A 408 6.11 10.46 26.97
N TRP A 409 7.01 10.67 26.01
CA TRP A 409 7.98 11.76 26.05
C TRP A 409 7.29 13.13 26.04
N GLU A 410 6.30 13.35 25.16
CA GLU A 410 5.51 14.59 25.10
C GLU A 410 4.78 14.85 26.43
N LEU A 411 4.18 13.82 27.04
CA LEU A 411 3.56 13.91 28.37
C LEU A 411 4.57 14.26 29.46
N SER A 412 5.78 13.70 29.40
CA SER A 412 6.85 14.02 30.35
C SER A 412 7.32 15.47 30.20
N GLN A 413 7.43 15.98 28.97
CA GLN A 413 7.76 17.38 28.71
C GLN A 413 6.69 18.33 29.26
N SER A 414 5.40 18.02 29.07
CA SER A 414 4.32 18.82 29.66
C SER A 414 4.36 18.82 31.19
N LYS A 415 4.63 17.68 31.83
CA LYS A 415 4.80 17.59 33.30
C LYS A 415 5.98 18.42 33.79
N LEU A 416 7.10 18.39 33.06
CA LEU A 416 8.27 19.18 33.40
C LEU A 416 7.94 20.68 33.33
N MET A 417 7.26 21.12 32.27
CA MET A 417 6.84 22.52 32.11
C MET A 417 5.95 22.96 33.29
N ILE A 418 4.95 22.16 33.67
CA ILE A 418 4.08 22.46 34.83
C ILE A 418 4.90 22.55 36.12
N THR A 419 5.86 21.64 36.31
CA THR A 419 6.72 21.63 37.50
C THR A 419 7.59 22.89 37.55
N GLN A 420 8.10 23.33 36.41
CA GLN A 420 8.89 24.55 36.30
C GLN A 420 8.07 25.79 36.61
N THR A 421 6.84 25.90 36.09
CA THR A 421 5.93 27.01 36.44
C THR A 421 5.63 27.05 37.95
N LYS A 422 5.36 25.90 38.57
CA LYS A 422 5.16 25.82 40.03
C LYS A 422 6.39 26.25 40.83
N LEU A 423 7.59 25.93 40.32
CA LEU A 423 8.84 26.34 40.96
C LEU A 423 8.99 27.88 40.91
N GLU A 424 8.70 28.50 39.77
CA GLU A 424 8.70 29.97 39.60
C GLU A 424 7.68 30.66 40.53
N GLU A 425 6.47 30.11 40.65
CA GLU A 425 5.47 30.59 41.61
C GLU A 425 5.97 30.49 43.06
N SER A 426 6.57 29.36 43.44
CA SER A 426 7.13 29.18 44.77
C SER A 426 8.30 30.13 45.06
N GLN A 427 9.15 30.41 44.06
CA GLN A 427 10.23 31.41 44.18
C GLN A 427 9.66 32.81 44.40
N THR A 428 8.61 33.18 43.65
CA THR A 428 7.93 34.47 43.80
C THR A 428 7.32 34.62 45.18
N ASN A 429 6.64 33.57 45.68
CA ASN A 429 6.08 33.55 47.03
C ASN A 429 7.16 33.67 48.11
N LEU A 430 8.30 33.01 47.92
CA LEU A 430 9.43 33.11 48.85
C LEU A 430 9.98 34.56 48.92
N GLN A 431 10.13 35.22 47.77
CA GLN A 431 10.56 36.62 47.71
C GLN A 431 9.56 37.56 48.39
N ALA A 432 8.25 37.36 48.16
CA ALA A 432 7.20 38.12 48.84
C ALA A 432 7.26 37.92 50.36
N THR A 433 7.42 36.67 50.81
CA THR A 433 7.56 36.33 52.23
C THR A 433 8.80 36.98 52.85
N GLN A 434 9.93 36.97 52.15
CA GLN A 434 11.17 37.61 52.60
C GLN A 434 11.01 39.13 52.72
N THR A 435 10.29 39.75 51.78
CA THR A 435 9.98 41.20 51.82
C THR A 435 9.08 41.53 53.02
N ALA A 436 8.06 40.71 53.27
CA ALA A 436 7.17 40.88 54.42
C ALA A 436 7.93 40.70 55.75
N LEU A 437 8.86 39.75 55.83
CA LEU A 437 9.71 39.55 57.01
C LEU A 437 10.56 40.79 57.30
N ILE A 438 11.20 41.37 56.29
CA ILE A 438 11.97 42.61 56.43
C ILE A 438 11.06 43.73 56.96
N SER A 439 9.86 43.89 56.39
CA SER A 439 8.91 44.90 56.85
C SER A 439 8.49 44.69 58.31
N ALA A 440 8.22 43.45 58.73
CA ALA A 440 7.88 43.12 60.11
C ALA A 440 9.05 43.38 61.07
N GLN A 441 10.28 43.08 60.66
CA GLN A 441 11.49 43.43 61.44
C GLN A 441 11.60 44.95 61.65
N THR A 442 11.40 45.74 60.59
CA THR A 442 11.40 47.21 60.70
C THR A 442 10.32 47.72 61.65
N GLN A 443 9.11 47.15 61.60
CA GLN A 443 8.04 47.51 62.53
C GLN A 443 8.40 47.15 63.97
N LEU A 444 9.01 45.99 64.20
CA LEU A 444 9.45 45.57 65.52
C LEU A 444 10.48 46.54 66.10
N GLU A 445 11.47 46.97 65.31
CA GLU A 445 12.46 47.98 65.71
C GLU A 445 11.80 49.31 66.08
N GLN A 446 10.79 49.73 65.32
CA GLN A 446 10.00 50.93 65.63
C GLN A 446 9.24 50.78 66.94
N SER A 447 8.56 49.64 67.16
CA SER A 447 7.85 49.36 68.41
C SER A 447 8.80 49.28 69.61
N GLN A 448 9.98 48.68 69.46
CA GLN A 448 11.02 48.68 70.50
C GLN A 448 11.46 50.11 70.84
N SER A 449 11.69 50.95 69.83
CA SER A 449 12.05 52.36 70.02
C SER A 449 10.95 53.14 70.75
N GLN A 450 9.68 52.90 70.39
CA GLN A 450 8.53 53.48 71.10
C GLN A 450 8.45 53.00 72.55
N LEU A 451 8.70 51.71 72.80
CA LEU A 451 8.65 51.13 74.14
C LEU A 451 9.71 51.76 75.05
N VAL A 452 10.93 51.96 74.55
CA VAL A 452 12.00 52.70 75.26
C VAL A 452 11.58 54.13 75.58
N SER A 453 10.95 54.83 74.63
CA SER A 453 10.40 56.17 74.85
C SER A 453 9.32 56.20 75.93
N VAL A 454 8.36 55.27 75.89
CA VAL A 454 7.31 55.15 76.91
C VAL A 454 7.90 54.81 78.28
N GLN A 455 8.88 53.91 78.35
CA GLN A 455 9.56 53.56 79.58
C GLN A 455 10.29 54.78 80.19
N THR A 456 10.93 55.58 79.34
CA THR A 456 11.58 56.84 79.75
C THR A 456 10.56 57.85 80.29
N GLN A 457 9.38 57.96 79.65
CA GLN A 457 8.29 58.78 80.16
C GLN A 457 7.77 58.26 81.50
N LEU A 458 7.62 56.95 81.65
CA LEU A 458 7.16 56.33 82.90
C LEU A 458 8.11 56.65 84.05
N GLU A 459 9.43 56.46 83.88
CA GLU A 459 10.44 56.82 84.89
C GLU A 459 10.37 58.30 85.29
N LYS A 460 10.14 59.18 84.32
CA LYS A 460 9.92 60.61 84.57
C LYS A 460 8.66 60.84 85.40
N THR A 461 7.59 60.12 85.10
CA THR A 461 6.30 60.23 85.81
C THR A 461 6.40 59.66 87.23
N GLU A 462 7.11 58.55 87.42
CA GLU A 462 7.42 57.98 88.73
C GLU A 462 8.26 58.94 89.58
N SER A 463 9.27 59.56 88.97
CA SER A 463 10.08 60.59 89.65
C SER A 463 9.21 61.78 90.08
N GLN A 464 8.27 62.21 89.24
CA GLN A 464 7.29 63.24 89.61
C GLN A 464 6.40 62.77 90.76
N LEU A 465 5.92 61.52 90.74
CA LEU A 465 5.06 60.95 91.77
C LEU A 465 5.78 60.87 93.12
N ILE A 466 7.05 60.47 93.13
CA ILE A 466 7.90 60.49 94.34
C ILE A 466 8.01 61.91 94.88
N ASN A 467 8.22 62.89 94.01
CA ASN A 467 8.33 64.28 94.41
C ASN A 467 7.01 64.79 95.03
N VAL A 468 5.87 64.49 94.39
CA VAL A 468 4.53 64.79 94.93
C VAL A 468 4.29 64.08 96.27
N LYS A 469 4.73 62.83 96.41
CA LYS A 469 4.60 62.07 97.67
C LYS A 469 5.45 62.67 98.78
N GLN A 470 6.67 63.14 98.48
CA GLN A 470 7.50 63.87 99.44
C GLN A 470 6.87 65.23 99.84
N GLU A 471 6.24 65.94 98.90
CA GLU A 471 5.45 67.13 99.21
C GLU A 471 4.25 66.80 100.10
N LEU A 472 3.56 65.70 99.81
CA LEU A 472 2.43 65.21 100.60
C LEU A 472 2.87 64.83 102.03
N ASP A 473 3.98 64.11 102.17
CA ASP A 473 4.56 63.75 103.48
C ASP A 473 5.04 64.99 104.24
N ARG A 474 5.63 65.98 103.55
CA ARG A 474 5.94 67.28 104.17
C ARG A 474 4.68 67.97 104.67
N SER A 475 3.61 67.98 103.88
CA SER A 475 2.32 68.55 104.28
C SER A 475 1.73 67.80 105.47
N HIS A 476 1.74 66.45 105.43
CA HIS A 476 1.24 65.59 106.48
C HIS A 476 2.04 65.75 107.78
N ASN A 477 3.38 65.73 107.72
CA ASN A 477 4.23 66.01 108.87
C ASN A 477 4.01 67.42 109.43
N ARG A 478 3.67 68.40 108.58
CA ARG A 478 3.30 69.74 109.03
C ARG A 478 1.97 69.72 109.78
N VAL A 479 0.99 68.94 109.31
CA VAL A 479 -0.28 68.71 110.02
C VAL A 479 -0.04 67.99 111.35
N VAL A 480 0.74 66.91 111.39
CA VAL A 480 1.08 66.18 112.63
C VAL A 480 1.87 67.05 113.61
N ALA A 481 2.80 67.89 113.13
CA ALA A 481 3.50 68.87 113.96
C ALA A 481 2.55 69.95 114.50
N MET A 482 1.57 70.37 113.70
CA MET A 482 0.46 71.21 114.15
C MET A 482 -0.34 70.51 115.27
N GLU A 483 -0.74 69.25 115.06
CA GLU A 483 -1.56 68.44 115.97
C GLU A 483 -0.84 68.05 117.27
N SER A 484 0.48 67.96 117.24
CA SER A 484 1.32 67.63 118.41
C SER A 484 1.83 68.85 119.18
N SER A 485 1.61 70.06 118.65
CA SER A 485 2.00 71.32 119.27
C SER A 485 1.29 71.55 120.61
N LYS A 486 1.94 72.30 121.51
CA LYS A 486 1.38 72.65 122.83
C LYS A 486 -0.01 73.29 122.70
N PHE A 487 -0.24 74.09 121.66
CA PHE A 487 -1.53 74.73 121.38
C PHE A 487 -2.61 73.71 121.01
N TRP A 488 -2.30 72.73 120.16
CA TRP A 488 -3.26 71.69 119.76
C TRP A 488 -3.53 70.68 120.88
N LYS A 489 -2.52 70.31 121.66
CA LYS A 489 -2.68 69.48 122.86
C LYS A 489 -3.47 70.20 123.96
N LEU A 490 -3.26 71.51 124.16
CA LEU A 490 -4.11 72.36 125.01
C LEU A 490 -5.54 72.44 124.47
N ARG A 491 -5.73 72.57 123.15
CA ARG A 491 -7.04 72.56 122.50
C ARG A 491 -7.74 71.21 122.70
N SER A 492 -7.08 70.07 122.47
CA SER A 492 -7.64 68.73 122.65
C SER A 492 -7.92 68.41 124.14
N ALA A 493 -7.02 68.78 125.05
CA ALA A 493 -7.23 68.64 126.50
C ALA A 493 -8.35 69.56 127.00
N TRP A 494 -8.47 70.77 126.45
CA TRP A 494 -9.58 71.68 126.70
C TRP A 494 -10.91 71.10 126.20
N PHE A 495 -10.94 70.43 125.04
CA PHE A 495 -12.13 69.74 124.55
C PHE A 495 -12.51 68.52 125.44
N LEU A 496 -11.55 67.76 125.97
CA LEU A 496 -11.80 66.64 126.90
C LEU A 496 -12.26 67.10 128.29
N VAL A 497 -11.75 68.23 128.78
CA VAL A 497 -12.22 68.89 130.02
C VAL A 497 -13.60 69.53 129.81
N ARG A 498 -13.88 70.14 128.64
CA ARG A 498 -15.23 70.60 128.26
C ARG A 498 -16.24 69.44 128.22
N GLN A 499 -15.84 68.27 127.72
CA GLN A 499 -16.72 67.11 127.54
C GLN A 499 -17.03 66.36 128.86
N SER A 500 -16.16 66.44 129.87
CA SER A 500 -16.36 65.80 131.19
C SER A 500 -17.08 66.69 132.23
N LEU A 501 -17.16 68.01 131.99
CA LEU A 501 -17.77 68.99 132.90
C LEU A 501 -19.14 69.53 132.43
N GLY A 502 -19.76 68.96 131.39
CA GLY A 502 -21.10 69.37 130.97
C GLY A 502 -21.20 70.79 130.40
N LEU A 503 -20.12 71.33 129.84
CA LEU A 503 -20.10 72.63 129.13
C LEU A 503 -19.79 72.45 127.63
N ALA A 504 -20.43 71.46 127.03
CA ALA A 504 -20.46 71.28 125.58
C ALA A 504 -21.51 72.22 124.95
N GLY A 505 -21.24 73.52 124.98
CA GLY A 505 -22.03 74.52 124.26
C GLY A 505 -21.35 74.92 122.95
N GLU A 506 -21.80 74.28 121.87
CA GLU A 506 -21.51 74.51 120.44
C GLU A 506 -20.09 74.25 119.93
#